data_AF-A0A0H1R9N1-F1
#
_entry.id   AF-A0A0H1R9N1-F1
#
_cell.length_a   1.000
_cell.length_b   1.000
_cell.length_c   1.000
_cell.angle_alpha   90.00
_cell.angle_beta   90.00
_cell.angle_gamma   90.00
#
_symmetry.space_group_name_H-M   'P 1'
#
loop_
_entity.id
_entity.type
_entity.pdbx_description
1 polymer ?
#
loop_
_entity_poly.entity_id
_entity_poly.type
_entity_poly.pdbx_seq_one_letter_code
_entity_poly.pdbx_strand_id
1 'polypeptide(L)'
;MGIDFIRNASGTPYTKRWAKGLDRTKAPTLMDICLSEEGRTLTAKLIPKGAARQGATVLVQFKGPELVVLDGLRQVASIANVPTSVRAALEVRQGMAPAVIERIGVLGATMEIKLK
;
A
#
# COMPACT_ATOMS: atom_id res chain seq x y z
N MET A 1 0.03 42.98 -25.47
CA MET A 1 -0.28 43.29 -26.88
C MET A 1 0.22 42.13 -27.75
N GLY A 2 -0.57 41.64 -28.71
CA GLY A 2 -0.06 40.81 -29.82
C GLY A 2 -0.49 39.34 -29.89
N ILE A 3 -1.79 39.04 -29.85
CA ILE A 3 -2.37 37.82 -30.48
C ILE A 3 -3.85 38.01 -30.81
N ASP A 4 -4.50 38.98 -30.16
CA ASP A 4 -5.94 39.21 -30.24
C ASP A 4 -6.42 39.85 -31.56
N PHE A 5 -5.54 40.07 -32.54
CA PHE A 5 -5.87 40.81 -33.78
C PHE A 5 -6.33 39.97 -34.98
N ILE A 6 -6.16 38.64 -34.98
CA ILE A 6 -6.31 37.87 -36.24
C ILE A 6 -7.74 37.35 -36.50
N ARG A 7 -8.69 37.37 -35.55
CA ARG A 7 -9.97 36.62 -35.75
C ARG A 7 -11.21 37.30 -35.18
N ASN A 8 -11.69 38.33 -35.88
CA ASN A 8 -13.05 38.86 -35.74
C ASN A 8 -14.12 38.05 -36.51
N ALA A 9 -13.81 36.84 -37.02
CA ALA A 9 -14.61 36.18 -38.06
C ALA A 9 -15.49 34.98 -37.62
N SER A 10 -15.57 34.63 -36.34
CA SER A 10 -16.48 33.56 -35.91
C SER A 10 -16.98 33.86 -34.52
N GLY A 11 -18.28 34.17 -34.38
CA GLY A 11 -18.95 34.62 -33.15
C GLY A 11 -18.94 33.66 -31.95
N THR A 12 -17.97 32.78 -31.83
CA THR A 12 -17.68 31.98 -30.64
C THR A 12 -16.55 32.63 -29.84
N PRO A 13 -16.74 32.90 -28.52
CA PRO A 13 -15.70 33.49 -27.70
C PRO A 13 -14.49 32.54 -27.63
N TYR A 14 -13.33 33.02 -28.09
CA TYR A 14 -12.10 32.23 -28.07
C TYR A 14 -11.53 32.17 -26.65
N THR A 15 -11.69 31.03 -25.97
CA THR A 15 -11.00 30.78 -24.71
C THR A 15 -9.59 30.26 -25.00
N LYS A 16 -8.57 31.00 -24.54
CA LYS A 16 -7.15 30.62 -24.70
C LYS A 16 -6.91 29.23 -24.11
N ARG A 17 -6.59 28.24 -24.97
CA ARG A 17 -6.41 26.82 -24.58
C ARG A 17 -5.36 26.60 -23.48
N TRP A 18 -4.36 27.47 -23.37
CA TRP A 18 -3.32 27.41 -22.34
C TRP A 18 -3.82 27.81 -20.94
N ALA A 19 -4.88 28.61 -20.83
CA ALA A 19 -5.50 28.94 -19.53
C ALA A 19 -6.06 27.68 -18.84
N LYS A 20 -6.52 26.71 -19.63
CA LYS A 20 -6.99 25.40 -19.14
C LYS A 20 -5.85 24.43 -18.78
N GLY A 21 -4.59 24.79 -19.08
CA GLY A 21 -3.41 23.98 -18.76
C GLY A 21 -3.11 23.94 -17.26
N LEU A 22 -3.28 25.07 -16.56
CA LEU A 22 -3.11 25.15 -15.11
C LEU A 22 -4.22 24.42 -14.34
N ASP A 23 -5.43 24.35 -14.88
CA ASP A 23 -6.50 23.54 -14.26
C ASP A 23 -6.27 22.04 -14.46
N ARG A 24 -5.56 21.65 -15.53
CA ARG A 24 -5.19 20.25 -15.79
C ARG A 24 -4.11 19.72 -14.84
N THR A 25 -3.33 20.58 -14.19
CA THR A 25 -2.36 20.17 -13.16
C THR A 25 -2.99 20.01 -11.78
N LYS A 26 -4.25 20.42 -11.58
CA LYS A 26 -4.95 20.30 -10.29
C LYS A 26 -5.65 18.97 -10.10
N ALA A 27 -5.82 18.17 -11.16
CA ALA A 27 -6.51 16.89 -11.11
C ALA A 27 -5.57 15.79 -11.62
N PRO A 28 -5.47 14.66 -10.89
CA PRO A 28 -4.68 13.54 -11.35
C PRO A 28 -5.23 13.01 -12.68
N THR A 29 -4.35 12.84 -13.66
CA THR A 29 -4.60 12.30 -14.98
C THR A 29 -4.30 10.81 -15.04
N LEU A 30 -4.77 10.14 -16.10
CA LEU A 30 -4.56 8.70 -16.33
C LEU A 30 -3.07 8.28 -16.32
N MET A 31 -2.16 9.23 -16.60
CA MET A 31 -0.72 8.98 -16.66
C MET A 31 0.00 9.35 -15.35
N ASP A 32 -0.73 9.90 -14.37
CA ASP A 32 -0.18 10.10 -13.05
C ASP A 32 -0.02 8.73 -12.39
N ILE A 33 1.22 8.44 -11.98
CA ILE A 33 1.57 7.18 -11.35
C ILE A 33 0.88 7.15 -9.99
N CYS A 34 -0.29 6.52 -9.92
CA CYS A 34 -0.85 6.08 -8.66
C CYS A 34 0.05 4.97 -8.13
N LEU A 35 1.05 5.35 -7.33
CA LEU A 35 1.74 4.42 -6.46
C LEU A 35 0.66 3.87 -5.51
N SER A 36 0.06 2.75 -5.88
CA SER A 36 -0.77 1.94 -4.97
C SER A 36 0.18 1.32 -3.94
N GLU A 37 0.73 2.16 -3.07
CA GLU A 37 1.53 1.79 -1.91
C GLU A 37 0.68 1.17 -0.78
N GLU A 38 -0.52 0.68 -1.09
CA GLU A 38 -1.18 -0.32 -0.25
C GLU A 38 -0.59 -1.72 -0.48
N GLY A 39 0.72 -1.80 -0.69
CA GLY A 39 1.46 -2.98 -0.23
C GLY A 39 1.30 -2.98 1.29
N ARG A 40 0.37 -3.79 1.80
CA ARG A 40 0.15 -3.98 3.25
C ARG A 40 1.35 -4.73 3.84
N THR A 41 2.51 -4.10 3.80
CA THR A 41 3.76 -4.58 4.39
C THR A 41 3.70 -4.28 5.88
N LEU A 42 3.69 -5.34 6.67
CA LEU A 42 3.63 -5.30 8.12
C LEU A 42 5.01 -5.64 8.66
N THR A 43 5.44 -4.90 9.69
CA THR A 43 6.63 -5.28 10.44
C THR A 43 6.23 -6.19 11.59
N ALA A 44 6.76 -7.41 11.59
CA ALA A 44 6.59 -8.39 12.65
C ALA A 44 7.88 -8.54 13.46
N LYS A 45 7.74 -8.72 14.76
CA LYS A 45 8.84 -9.02 15.68
C LYS A 45 8.98 -10.54 15.82
N LEU A 46 10.16 -11.07 15.47
CA LEU A 46 10.42 -12.50 15.61
C LEU A 46 10.50 -12.90 17.08
N ILE A 47 9.99 -14.09 17.38
CA ILE A 47 10.12 -14.71 18.70
C ILE A 47 11.55 -15.27 18.83
N PRO A 48 12.15 -15.28 20.04
CA PRO A 48 13.44 -15.95 20.26
C PRO A 48 13.40 -17.41 19.75
N LYS A 49 14.36 -17.77 18.89
CA LYS A 49 14.45 -19.05 18.15
C LYS A 49 13.41 -19.26 17.02
N GLY A 50 12.60 -18.25 16.70
CA GLY A 50 11.77 -18.26 15.50
C GLY A 50 12.65 -18.24 14.26
N ALA A 51 12.66 -19.33 13.51
CA ALA A 51 13.31 -19.37 12.20
C ALA A 51 12.34 -18.77 11.17
N ALA A 52 12.76 -17.73 10.47
CA ALA A 52 12.04 -17.15 9.35
C ALA A 52 12.92 -17.29 8.10
N ARG A 53 12.30 -17.59 6.96
CA ARG A 53 12.98 -17.64 5.66
C ARG A 53 12.33 -16.65 4.72
N GLN A 54 13.13 -15.80 4.08
CA GLN A 54 12.65 -14.89 3.06
C GLN A 54 11.96 -15.68 1.93
N GLY A 55 10.81 -15.19 1.48
CA GLY A 55 9.96 -15.84 0.47
C GLY A 55 9.06 -16.96 1.00
N ALA A 56 9.17 -17.33 2.29
CA ALA A 56 8.28 -18.33 2.87
C ALA A 56 6.84 -17.80 2.94
N THR A 57 5.88 -18.70 2.68
CA THR A 57 4.46 -18.42 2.89
C THR A 57 4.12 -18.73 4.34
N VAL A 58 3.53 -17.76 5.02
CA VAL A 58 3.13 -17.83 6.42
C VAL A 58 1.65 -17.50 6.55
N LEU A 59 1.07 -17.85 7.70
CA LEU A 59 -0.32 -17.52 8.02
C LEU A 59 -0.35 -16.45 9.11
N VAL A 60 -1.12 -15.39 8.87
CA VAL A 60 -1.33 -14.30 9.81
C VAL A 60 -2.71 -14.47 10.41
N GLN A 61 -2.81 -14.50 11.75
CA GLN A 61 -4.05 -14.75 12.47
C GLN A 61 -4.18 -13.85 13.69
N PHE A 62 -5.41 -13.47 14.04
CA PHE A 62 -5.69 -12.82 15.33
C PHE A 62 -5.54 -13.79 16.50
N LYS A 63 -4.80 -13.36 17.51
CA LYS A 63 -4.73 -13.99 18.83
C LYS A 63 -5.16 -12.95 19.86
N GLY A 64 -6.47 -12.82 20.05
CA GLY A 64 -7.05 -11.74 20.85
C GLY A 64 -6.81 -10.37 20.20
N PRO A 65 -6.26 -9.38 20.91
CA PRO A 65 -6.02 -8.04 20.36
C PRO A 65 -4.79 -7.96 19.45
N GLU A 66 -3.93 -8.98 19.49
CA GLU A 66 -2.67 -9.02 18.73
C GLU A 66 -2.77 -9.88 17.48
N LEU A 67 -1.85 -9.66 16.55
CA LEU A 67 -1.67 -10.49 15.37
C LEU A 67 -0.43 -11.35 15.51
N VAL A 68 -0.58 -12.64 15.22
CA VAL A 68 0.50 -13.60 15.25
C VAL A 68 0.78 -14.15 13.86
N VAL A 69 2.04 -14.49 13.63
CA VAL A 69 2.51 -15.08 12.38
C VAL A 69 2.89 -16.52 12.65
N LEU A 70 2.31 -17.42 11.87
CA LEU A 70 2.44 -18.86 11.97
C LEU A 70 3.17 -19.40 10.73
N ASP A 71 4.17 -20.23 10.96
CA ASP A 71 4.74 -21.11 9.95
C ASP A 71 4.26 -22.54 10.24
N GLY A 72 3.28 -23.01 9.46
CA GLY A 72 2.51 -24.19 9.78
C GLY A 72 1.81 -24.07 11.14
N LEU A 73 2.20 -24.91 12.11
CA LEU A 73 1.65 -24.93 13.47
C LEU A 73 2.49 -24.12 14.47
N ARG A 74 3.63 -23.54 14.05
CA ARG A 74 4.56 -22.86 14.95
C ARG A 74 4.40 -21.35 14.84
N GLN A 75 4.25 -20.70 15.98
CA GLN A 75 4.32 -19.24 16.04
C GLN A 75 5.77 -18.79 15.87
N VAL A 76 6.02 -17.97 14.86
CA VAL A 76 7.36 -17.48 14.50
C VAL A 76 7.54 -16.00 14.82
N ALA A 77 6.45 -15.22 14.80
CA ALA A 77 6.48 -13.80 15.13
C ALA A 77 5.15 -13.29 15.70
N SER A 78 5.19 -12.07 16.24
CA SER A 78 4.02 -11.27 16.58
C SER A 78 4.10 -9.91 15.92
N ILE A 79 2.94 -9.35 15.58
CA ILE A 79 2.78 -8.02 14.99
C ILE A 79 2.12 -7.15 16.06
N ALA A 80 2.90 -6.21 16.59
CA ALA A 80 2.37 -5.15 17.46
C ALA A 80 1.87 -3.98 16.60
N ASN A 81 0.84 -3.26 17.08
CA ASN A 81 0.30 -2.05 16.46
C ASN A 81 -0.15 -2.22 15.00
N VAL A 82 -1.19 -3.02 14.79
CA VAL A 82 -1.69 -3.35 13.46
C VAL A 82 -2.54 -2.19 12.92
N PRO A 83 -2.28 -1.73 11.67
CA PRO A 83 -3.13 -0.73 11.01
C PRO A 83 -4.59 -1.17 10.94
N THR A 84 -5.53 -0.24 11.12
CA THR A 84 -6.97 -0.51 11.06
C THR A 84 -7.41 -1.09 9.71
N SER A 85 -6.78 -0.67 8.62
CA SER A 85 -7.01 -1.20 7.26
C SER A 85 -6.67 -2.68 7.15
N VAL A 86 -5.57 -3.11 7.78
CA VAL A 86 -5.13 -4.51 7.83
C VAL A 86 -6.06 -5.33 8.72
N ARG A 87 -6.47 -4.77 9.86
CA ARG A 87 -7.41 -5.42 10.76
C ARG A 87 -8.74 -5.72 10.06
N ALA A 88 -9.32 -4.71 9.39
CA ALA A 88 -10.55 -4.86 8.61
C ALA A 88 -10.41 -5.91 7.49
N ALA A 89 -9.26 -5.92 6.80
CA ALA A 89 -9.01 -6.90 5.75
C ALA A 89 -8.93 -8.35 6.26
N LEU A 90 -8.36 -8.56 7.44
CA LEU A 90 -8.34 -9.86 8.11
C LEU A 90 -9.72 -10.26 8.62
N GLU A 91 -10.50 -9.34 9.17
CA GLU A 91 -11.87 -9.59 9.63
C GLU A 91 -12.78 -10.09 8.49
N VAL A 92 -12.68 -9.49 7.30
CA VAL A 92 -13.39 -9.96 6.09
C VAL A 92 -13.01 -11.41 5.72
N ARG A 93 -11.78 -11.82 6.05
CA ARG A 93 -11.24 -13.16 5.80
C ARG A 93 -11.33 -14.09 7.02
N GLN A 94 -12.33 -13.88 7.89
CA GLN A 94 -12.56 -14.70 9.09
C GLN A 94 -11.40 -14.68 10.09
N GLY A 95 -10.64 -13.58 10.11
CA GLY A 95 -9.56 -13.35 11.07
C GLY A 95 -8.23 -14.01 10.71
N MET A 96 -8.09 -14.54 9.48
CA MET A 96 -6.87 -15.19 9.00
C MET A 96 -6.55 -14.81 7.56
N ALA A 97 -5.26 -14.68 7.23
CA ALA A 97 -4.83 -14.46 5.86
C ALA A 97 -3.44 -15.07 5.59
N PRO A 98 -3.23 -15.65 4.39
CA PRO A 98 -1.90 -16.01 3.95
C PRO A 98 -1.08 -14.76 3.66
N ALA A 99 0.22 -14.84 3.96
CA ALA A 99 1.17 -13.77 3.73
C ALA A 99 2.53 -14.33 3.32
N VAL A 100 3.40 -13.46 2.81
CA VAL A 100 4.76 -13.83 2.40
C VAL A 100 5.75 -12.96 3.15
N ILE A 101 6.83 -13.58 3.62
CA ILE A 101 7.96 -12.86 4.21
C ILE A 101 8.74 -12.21 3.06
N GLU A 102 8.63 -10.90 2.90
CA GLU A 102 9.36 -10.18 1.85
C GLU A 102 10.81 -9.93 2.26
N ARG A 103 11.05 -9.61 3.53
CA ARG A 103 12.38 -9.27 4.02
C ARG A 103 12.56 -9.66 5.49
N ILE A 104 13.79 -9.99 5.85
CA ILE A 104 14.20 -10.19 7.25
C ILE A 104 15.18 -9.07 7.60
N GLY A 105 14.98 -8.43 8.75
CA GLY A 105 15.86 -7.39 9.25
C GLY A 105 17.27 -7.94 9.51
N VAL A 106 18.28 -7.10 9.34
CA VAL A 106 19.71 -7.48 9.41
C VAL A 106 20.07 -8.15 10.74
N LEU A 107 19.43 -7.72 11.84
CA LEU A 107 19.65 -8.26 13.18
C LEU A 107 18.82 -9.52 13.48
N GLY A 108 18.01 -10.00 12.53
CA GLY A 108 17.14 -11.16 12.70
C GLY A 108 16.00 -10.99 13.72
N ALA A 109 15.82 -9.78 14.27
CA ALA A 109 14.80 -9.50 15.28
C ALA A 109 13.44 -9.12 14.68
N THR A 110 13.42 -8.66 13.43
CA THR A 110 12.22 -8.19 12.74
C THR A 110 12.12 -8.78 11.34
N MET A 111 10.91 -8.85 10.81
CA MET A 111 10.65 -9.20 9.42
C MET A 111 9.52 -8.37 8.84
N GLU A 112 9.58 -8.15 7.54
CA GLU A 112 8.55 -7.48 6.75
C GLU A 112 7.71 -8.54 6.04
N ILE A 113 6.40 -8.43 6.22
CA ILE A 113 5.42 -9.41 5.75
C ILE A 113 4.41 -8.71 4.87
N LYS A 114 4.16 -9.28 3.69
CA LYS A 114 3.13 -8.80 2.80
C LYS A 114 1.95 -9.75 2.76
N LEU A 115 0.76 -9.23 3.06
CA LEU A 115 -0.49 -9.96 2.92
C LEU A 115 -0.77 -10.24 1.43
N LYS A 116 -1.20 -11.47 1.12
CA LYS A 116 -1.68 -11.85 -0.22
C LYS A 116 -3.12 -11.42 -0.47
#